data_AF-A0A2M8LFU4-F1
#
_entry.id   AF-A0A2M8LFU4-F1
#
_cell.length_a   1.000
_cell.length_b   1.000
_cell.length_c   1.000
_cell.angle_alpha   90.00
_cell.angle_beta   90.00
_cell.angle_gamma   90.00
#
_symmetry.space_group_name_H-M   'P 1'
#
loop_
_entity.id
_entity.type
_entity.pdbx_description
1 polymer ?
#
loop_
_entity_poly.entity_id
_entity_poly.type
_entity_poly.pdbx_seq_one_letter_code
_entity_poly.pdbx_strand_id
1 'polypeptide(L)'
;MPDKDKKEEPQFDEETRRHMHDVVLGWLQREEKKATAAVPTKKKKAAKEKPSSVPAPSEAKVEPKEKVVARFTPLKKPVVLDPSHELPSSHEQLLLLSGGRRLHKLAGRVYGGLVTVFFGSIVLAAALVYGFKQPHSTLAKILTDYVPLPYAFIGVHPIFYHTLHRETNALTFFYSQQFSAMATVPTSDDIKKLVETTVRRRLIAEALASRHNIWVTEKEVDASLEKVVEQAGSLEQVQNAMQQLWGWSIADYRRNVLRPYILKQKLLTSLEADPLAKRELPAGSTVQALDTYLDKLTPTMVNVVGTF
;
A
#
# COMPACT_ATOMS: atom_id res chain seq x y z
N MET A 1 -11.08 -50.84 10.59
CA MET A 1 -10.03 -49.99 10.00
C MET A 1 -10.00 -48.69 10.77
N PRO A 2 -8.96 -48.40 11.56
CA PRO A 2 -8.84 -47.13 12.28
C PRO A 2 -8.31 -46.04 11.34
N ASP A 3 -8.98 -44.90 11.39
CA ASP A 3 -8.79 -43.69 10.59
C ASP A 3 -7.45 -43.03 10.95
N LYS A 4 -6.43 -43.25 10.11
CA LYS A 4 -5.15 -42.54 10.14
C LYS A 4 -5.28 -41.37 9.17
N ASP A 5 -5.38 -40.16 9.72
CA ASP A 5 -4.87 -38.89 9.16
C ASP A 5 -5.60 -37.67 9.74
N LYS A 6 -5.72 -37.60 11.08
CA LYS A 6 -5.85 -36.29 11.73
C LYS A 6 -4.46 -35.66 11.80
N LYS A 7 -4.15 -34.81 10.82
CA LYS A 7 -3.04 -33.87 10.92
C LYS A 7 -3.29 -33.01 12.16
N GLU A 8 -2.50 -33.23 13.19
CA GLU A 8 -2.41 -32.36 14.35
C GLU A 8 -1.95 -30.99 13.85
N GLU A 9 -2.85 -30.02 13.80
CA GLU A 9 -2.45 -28.62 13.61
C GLU A 9 -1.52 -28.25 14.77
N PRO A 10 -0.39 -27.56 14.53
CA PRO A 10 0.52 -27.17 15.58
C PRO A 10 -0.22 -26.25 16.55
N GLN A 11 -0.63 -26.81 17.70
CA GLN A 11 -1.16 -26.05 18.81
C GLN A 11 -0.02 -25.20 19.35
N PHE A 12 0.04 -23.95 18.91
CA PHE A 12 0.83 -22.94 19.56
C PHE A 12 0.27 -22.73 20.96
N ASP A 13 1.15 -22.84 21.95
CA ASP A 13 0.83 -22.63 23.35
C ASP A 13 0.23 -21.23 23.56
N GLU A 14 -0.81 -21.15 24.40
CA GLU A 14 -1.57 -19.92 24.63
C GLU A 14 -0.67 -18.80 25.19
N GLU A 15 0.39 -19.19 25.93
CA GLU A 15 1.44 -18.28 26.39
C GLU A 15 2.21 -17.62 25.24
N THR A 16 2.53 -18.37 24.18
CA THR A 16 3.27 -17.83 23.03
C THR A 16 2.43 -16.81 22.28
N ARG A 17 1.12 -17.03 22.20
CA ARG A 17 0.17 -16.10 21.57
C ARG A 17 0.08 -14.78 22.33
N ARG A 18 -0.04 -14.86 23.67
CA ARG A 18 -0.05 -13.68 24.54
C ARG A 18 1.29 -12.95 24.49
N HIS A 19 2.40 -13.68 24.48
CA HIS A 19 3.73 -13.11 24.37
C HIS A 19 3.92 -12.35 23.06
N MET A 20 3.53 -12.92 21.91
CA MET A 20 3.63 -12.23 20.63
C MET A 20 2.73 -10.99 20.54
N HIS A 21 1.51 -11.06 21.10
CA HIS A 21 0.63 -9.91 21.22
C HIS A 21 1.29 -8.78 22.03
N ASP A 22 1.87 -9.11 23.18
CA ASP A 22 2.53 -8.13 24.05
C ASP A 22 3.85 -7.62 23.45
N VAL A 23 4.54 -8.44 22.64
CA VAL A 23 5.70 -8.01 21.87
C VAL A 23 5.28 -7.02 20.79
N VAL A 24 4.21 -7.27 20.05
CA VAL A 24 3.70 -6.35 19.01
C VAL A 24 3.18 -5.05 19.63
N LEU A 25 2.37 -5.12 20.69
CA LEU A 25 1.88 -3.93 21.40
C LEU A 25 3.01 -3.18 22.11
N GLY A 26 3.91 -3.91 22.77
CA GLY A 26 5.07 -3.34 23.43
C GLY A 26 6.06 -2.74 22.44
N TRP A 27 6.16 -3.27 21.23
CA TRP A 27 6.92 -2.67 20.15
C TRP A 27 6.29 -1.35 19.68
N LEU A 28 4.98 -1.35 19.38
CA LEU A 28 4.23 -0.15 19.02
C LEU A 28 4.41 0.96 20.08
N GLN A 29 4.25 0.62 21.36
CA GLN A 29 4.44 1.57 22.47
C GLN A 29 5.90 2.01 22.68
N ARG A 30 6.89 1.15 22.44
CA ARG A 30 8.32 1.51 22.56
C ARG A 30 8.78 2.40 21.41
N GLU A 31 8.32 2.15 20.20
CA GLU A 31 8.58 3.03 19.06
C GLU A 31 7.91 4.41 19.27
N GLU A 32 6.68 4.45 19.82
CA GLU A 32 6.05 5.71 20.25
C GLU A 32 6.88 6.46 21.32
N LYS A 33 7.43 5.75 22.31
CA LYS A 33 8.31 6.34 23.33
C LYS A 33 9.66 6.79 22.76
N LYS A 34 10.24 6.07 21.81
CA LYS A 34 11.48 6.50 21.13
C LYS A 34 11.26 7.73 20.26
N ALA A 35 10.13 7.80 19.55
CA ALA A 35 9.75 8.97 18.76
C ALA A 35 9.58 10.23 19.62
N THR A 36 9.03 10.10 20.83
CA THR A 36 8.86 11.22 21.78
C THR A 36 10.15 11.59 22.52
N ALA A 37 11.05 10.63 22.78
CA ALA A 37 12.33 10.88 23.46
C ALA A 37 13.41 11.49 22.53
N ALA A 38 13.27 11.37 21.21
CA ALA A 38 14.26 11.84 20.24
C ALA A 38 14.17 13.35 19.93
N VAL A 39 13.37 14.15 20.65
CA VAL A 39 13.33 15.61 20.50
C VAL A 39 14.46 16.24 21.33
N PRO A 40 15.54 16.76 20.71
CA PRO A 40 16.58 17.44 21.46
C PRO A 40 16.07 18.82 21.90
N THR A 41 15.85 18.99 23.20
CA THR A 41 15.82 20.30 23.83
C THR A 41 17.22 20.91 23.71
N LYS A 42 17.47 21.66 22.63
CA LYS A 42 18.66 22.50 22.46
C LYS A 42 18.66 23.60 23.53
N LYS A 43 19.20 23.28 24.71
CA LYS A 43 19.56 24.27 25.73
C LYS A 43 20.95 24.82 25.37
N LYS A 44 20.97 26.05 24.85
CA LYS A 44 22.17 26.87 24.69
C LYS A 44 22.97 26.88 26.00
N LYS A 45 24.23 26.46 25.96
CA LYS A 45 25.26 26.94 26.89
C LYS A 45 26.59 27.05 26.15
N ALA A 46 27.15 28.25 26.19
CA ALA A 46 28.42 28.63 25.59
C ALA A 46 29.57 28.46 26.60
N ALA A 47 30.71 27.95 26.13
CA ALA A 47 32.10 28.18 26.60
C ALA A 47 33.00 27.21 25.80
N LYS A 48 33.76 27.62 24.79
CA LYS A 48 35.08 28.31 24.73
C LYS A 48 36.29 27.40 25.06
N GLU A 49 37.21 27.34 24.08
CA GLU A 49 38.62 26.84 24.07
C GLU A 49 38.81 25.31 23.99
N LYS A 50 39.73 24.71 23.19
CA LYS A 50 40.86 25.12 22.32
C LYS A 50 41.12 23.97 21.31
N PRO A 51 41.88 24.17 20.21
CA PRO A 51 42.01 23.23 19.10
C PRO A 51 43.10 22.19 19.36
N SER A 52 42.81 20.91 19.08
CA SER A 52 43.82 19.85 19.10
C SER A 52 43.75 19.04 17.80
N SER A 53 44.82 19.22 17.02
CA SER A 53 45.47 18.32 16.07
C SER A 53 44.70 17.13 15.48
N VAL A 54 44.57 17.22 14.15
CA VAL A 54 44.55 16.13 13.16
C VAL A 54 45.50 14.98 13.54
N PRO A 55 45.09 13.73 13.28
CA PRO A 55 45.88 12.93 12.35
C PRO A 55 45.02 12.32 11.25
N ALA A 56 45.53 12.43 10.03
CA ALA A 56 45.05 11.74 8.85
C ALA A 56 45.11 10.21 9.01
N PRO A 57 44.20 9.49 8.35
CA PRO A 57 44.51 8.19 7.77
C PRO A 57 44.33 8.29 6.25
N SER A 58 45.43 8.20 5.51
CA SER A 58 45.94 6.93 4.99
C SER A 58 45.20 6.53 3.72
N GLU A 59 45.83 6.87 2.60
CA GLU A 59 45.54 6.37 1.26
C GLU A 59 45.36 4.85 1.27
N ALA A 60 44.10 4.41 1.14
CA ALA A 60 43.78 3.04 0.79
C ALA A 60 43.80 2.91 -0.74
N LYS A 61 44.92 2.37 -1.21
CA LYS A 61 45.16 1.70 -2.49
C LYS A 61 43.89 1.13 -3.13
N VAL A 62 43.37 1.83 -4.14
CA VAL A 62 42.30 1.33 -5.01
C VAL A 62 42.94 0.41 -6.05
N GLU A 63 42.80 -0.90 -5.84
CA GLU A 63 43.04 -1.89 -6.89
C GLU A 63 41.96 -1.77 -7.99
N PRO A 64 42.33 -1.72 -9.27
CA PRO A 64 41.39 -1.55 -10.36
C PRO A 64 40.66 -2.88 -10.62
N LYS A 65 39.37 -2.94 -10.30
CA LYS A 65 38.49 -4.03 -10.75
C LYS A 65 38.32 -3.97 -12.27
N GLU A 66 39.19 -4.73 -12.92
CA GLU A 66 38.97 -5.56 -14.10
C GLU A 66 37.65 -5.31 -14.86
N LYS A 67 37.80 -4.65 -16.01
CA LYS A 67 36.77 -4.52 -17.05
C LYS A 67 36.35 -5.91 -17.51
N VAL A 68 35.15 -6.34 -17.15
CA VAL A 68 34.46 -7.43 -17.84
C VAL A 68 34.05 -6.92 -19.21
N VAL A 69 34.96 -7.10 -20.17
CA VAL A 69 34.73 -6.94 -21.59
C VAL A 69 33.75 -8.04 -22.01
N ALA A 70 32.48 -7.68 -22.18
CA ALA A 70 31.52 -8.54 -22.84
C ALA A 70 32.01 -8.80 -24.27
N ARG A 71 32.46 -10.04 -24.51
CA ARG A 71 32.76 -10.60 -25.82
C ARG A 71 31.53 -10.41 -26.72
N PHE A 72 31.60 -9.44 -27.62
CA PHE A 72 30.82 -9.45 -28.84
C PHE A 72 31.28 -10.64 -29.68
N THR A 73 30.45 -11.68 -29.75
CA THR A 73 30.59 -12.73 -30.75
C THR A 73 30.26 -12.14 -32.12
N PRO A 74 31.18 -12.17 -33.10
CA PRO A 74 30.90 -11.73 -34.45
C PRO A 74 29.95 -12.73 -35.13
N LEU A 75 28.73 -12.28 -35.42
CA LEU A 75 27.80 -13.01 -36.28
C LEU A 75 28.38 -13.11 -37.69
N LYS A 76 28.93 -14.28 -37.94
CA LYS A 76 29.49 -14.74 -39.20
C LYS A 76 28.34 -15.15 -40.13
N LYS A 77 28.09 -14.35 -41.17
CA LYS A 77 27.96 -14.75 -42.59
C LYS A 77 27.45 -13.57 -43.42
N PRO A 78 28.17 -13.13 -44.47
CA PRO A 78 27.59 -12.24 -45.47
C PRO A 78 26.54 -13.04 -46.24
N VAL A 79 25.28 -12.63 -46.15
CA VAL A 79 24.24 -13.09 -47.07
C VAL A 79 24.59 -12.49 -48.42
N VAL A 80 24.97 -13.38 -49.34
CA VAL A 80 25.12 -13.09 -50.77
C VAL A 80 23.78 -12.57 -51.26
N LEU A 81 23.73 -11.27 -51.55
CA LEU A 81 22.62 -10.63 -52.25
C LEU A 81 22.67 -11.09 -53.71
N ASP A 82 21.71 -11.93 -54.07
CA ASP A 82 21.43 -12.36 -55.44
C ASP A 82 20.87 -11.15 -56.22
N PRO A 83 21.60 -10.56 -57.19
CA PRO A 83 21.17 -9.37 -57.89
C PRO A 83 20.39 -9.78 -59.15
N SER A 84 19.25 -10.46 -58.99
CA SER A 84 18.42 -10.84 -60.15
C SER A 84 16.94 -11.02 -59.88
N HIS A 85 16.44 -10.75 -58.67
CA HIS A 85 14.99 -10.65 -58.48
C HIS A 85 14.50 -9.24 -58.80
N GLU A 86 14.00 -9.08 -60.03
CA GLU A 86 13.20 -7.95 -60.47
C GLU A 86 12.17 -7.58 -59.40
N LEU A 87 12.34 -6.40 -58.80
CA LEU A 87 11.36 -5.81 -57.91
C LEU A 87 10.09 -5.55 -58.72
N PRO A 88 8.95 -6.19 -58.41
CA PRO A 88 7.70 -5.82 -59.03
C PRO A 88 7.41 -4.36 -58.68
N SER A 89 7.27 -3.55 -59.72
CA SER A 89 7.02 -2.11 -59.64
C SER A 89 5.99 -1.77 -58.58
N SER A 90 6.44 -1.07 -57.54
CA SER A 90 5.71 -0.63 -56.35
C SER A 90 4.54 0.34 -56.63
N HIS A 91 4.18 0.57 -57.89
CA HIS A 91 3.06 1.41 -58.29
C HIS A 91 1.71 0.67 -58.37
N GLU A 92 1.68 -0.67 -58.51
CA GLU A 92 0.41 -1.41 -58.59
C GLU A 92 -0.13 -1.93 -57.25
N GLN A 93 0.72 -2.07 -56.22
CA GLN A 93 0.25 -2.58 -54.91
C GLN A 93 -0.49 -1.52 -54.07
N LEU A 94 -0.44 -0.24 -54.47
CA LEU A 94 -1.08 0.87 -53.76
C LEU A 94 -2.55 1.11 -54.15
N LEU A 95 -3.06 0.43 -55.19
CA LEU A 95 -4.42 0.63 -55.67
C LEU A 95 -5.48 -0.31 -55.06
N LEU A 96 -5.07 -1.42 -54.42
CA LEU A 96 -5.98 -2.37 -53.77
C LEU A 96 -6.43 -1.96 -52.34
N LEU A 97 -5.87 -0.89 -51.77
CA LEU A 97 -6.30 -0.36 -50.47
C LEU A 97 -7.14 0.93 -50.54
N SER A 98 -7.44 1.43 -51.75
CA SER A 98 -8.19 2.69 -51.94
C SER A 98 -9.72 2.55 -51.79
N GLY A 99 -10.24 1.34 -51.51
CA GLY A 99 -11.66 1.08 -51.21
C GLY A 99 -12.12 1.44 -49.79
N GLY A 100 -11.33 2.18 -49.00
CA GLY A 100 -11.48 2.31 -47.54
C GLY A 100 -12.71 3.09 -47.02
N ARG A 101 -13.38 3.92 -47.82
CA ARG A 101 -14.44 4.83 -47.30
C ARG A 101 -15.73 4.13 -46.83
N ARG A 102 -16.04 2.93 -47.30
CA ARG A 102 -17.23 2.16 -46.84
C ARG A 102 -16.91 1.25 -45.65
N LEU A 103 -15.67 0.77 -45.55
CA LEU A 103 -15.20 -0.07 -44.43
C LEU A 103 -15.07 0.72 -43.12
N HIS A 104 -14.63 1.99 -43.15
CA HIS A 104 -14.60 2.83 -41.95
C HIS A 104 -15.98 3.08 -41.34
N LYS A 105 -17.04 3.14 -42.17
CA LYS A 105 -18.43 3.30 -41.68
C LYS A 105 -18.95 2.03 -41.01
N LEU A 106 -18.59 0.85 -41.53
CA LEU A 106 -18.97 -0.42 -40.92
C LEU A 106 -18.18 -0.67 -39.62
N ALA A 107 -16.86 -0.44 -39.64
CA ALA A 107 -16.00 -0.56 -38.48
C ALA A 107 -16.44 0.39 -37.35
N GLY A 108 -16.83 1.63 -37.68
CA GLY A 108 -17.36 2.59 -36.73
C GLY A 108 -18.66 2.15 -36.06
N ARG A 109 -19.57 1.47 -36.78
CA ARG A 109 -20.82 0.93 -36.21
C ARG A 109 -20.57 -0.26 -35.29
N VAL A 110 -19.67 -1.17 -35.68
CA VAL A 110 -19.31 -2.32 -34.85
C VAL A 110 -18.61 -1.85 -33.58
N TYR A 111 -17.65 -0.93 -33.69
CA TYR A 111 -16.97 -0.36 -32.53
C TYR A 111 -17.94 0.43 -31.63
N GLY A 112 -18.82 1.25 -32.22
CA GLY A 112 -19.86 1.96 -31.49
C GLY A 112 -20.78 1.03 -30.71
N GLY A 113 -21.25 -0.05 -31.34
CA GLY A 113 -22.07 -1.07 -30.67
C GLY A 113 -21.34 -1.75 -29.51
N LEU A 114 -20.06 -2.09 -29.69
CA LEU A 114 -19.25 -2.70 -28.64
C LEU A 114 -19.08 -1.78 -27.42
N VAL A 115 -18.81 -0.49 -27.68
CA VAL A 115 -18.70 0.53 -26.63
C VAL A 115 -20.03 0.71 -25.90
N THR A 116 -21.16 0.77 -26.63
CA THR A 116 -22.49 0.88 -26.00
C THR A 116 -22.82 -0.32 -25.13
N VAL A 117 -22.51 -1.55 -25.56
CA VAL A 117 -22.71 -2.76 -24.75
C VAL A 117 -21.82 -2.73 -23.51
N PHE A 118 -20.56 -2.33 -23.65
CA PHE A 118 -19.64 -2.22 -22.52
C PHE A 118 -20.14 -1.21 -21.47
N PHE A 119 -20.46 0.02 -21.86
CA PHE A 119 -21.01 1.02 -20.93
C PHE A 119 -22.38 0.60 -20.38
N GLY A 120 -23.24 -0.01 -21.21
CA GLY A 120 -24.52 -0.56 -20.78
C GLY A 120 -24.38 -1.63 -19.70
N SER A 121 -23.39 -2.52 -19.82
CA SER A 121 -23.09 -3.53 -18.80
C SER A 121 -22.61 -2.93 -17.49
N ILE A 122 -21.82 -1.84 -17.52
CA ILE A 122 -21.37 -1.13 -16.31
C ILE A 122 -22.56 -0.47 -15.61
N VAL A 123 -23.44 0.20 -16.36
CA VAL A 123 -24.65 0.82 -15.80
C VAL A 123 -25.59 -0.23 -15.22
N LEU A 124 -25.77 -1.37 -15.91
CA LEU A 124 -26.59 -2.47 -15.41
C LEU A 124 -25.99 -3.10 -14.14
N ALA A 125 -24.68 -3.31 -14.10
CA ALA A 125 -23.97 -3.81 -12.93
C ALA A 125 -24.11 -2.85 -11.73
N ALA A 126 -23.94 -1.55 -11.96
CA ALA A 126 -24.17 -0.53 -10.95
C ALA A 126 -25.63 -0.56 -10.47
N ALA A 127 -26.61 -0.58 -11.37
CA ALA A 127 -28.03 -0.66 -11.01
C ALA A 127 -28.37 -1.93 -10.21
N LEU A 128 -27.75 -3.06 -10.52
CA LEU A 128 -27.91 -4.31 -9.74
C LEU A 128 -27.34 -4.16 -8.33
N VAL A 129 -26.12 -3.63 -8.19
CA VAL A 129 -25.47 -3.46 -6.88
C VAL A 129 -26.18 -2.41 -6.03
N TYR A 130 -26.58 -1.28 -6.61
CA TYR A 130 -27.23 -0.19 -5.88
C TYR A 130 -28.74 -0.42 -5.67
N GLY A 131 -29.41 -1.11 -6.61
CA GLY A 131 -30.86 -1.35 -6.57
C GLY A 131 -31.25 -2.54 -5.69
N PHE A 132 -30.47 -3.63 -5.71
CA PHE A 132 -30.72 -4.78 -4.84
C PHE A 132 -29.95 -4.60 -3.53
N LYS A 133 -30.63 -3.99 -2.55
CA LYS A 133 -30.16 -3.77 -1.16
C LYS A 133 -29.89 -5.06 -0.35
N GLN A 134 -29.57 -6.18 -1.00
CA GLN A 134 -29.30 -7.46 -0.36
C GLN A 134 -27.80 -7.73 -0.34
N PRO A 135 -27.09 -7.36 0.76
CA PRO A 135 -25.64 -7.48 0.89
C PRO A 135 -25.08 -8.91 0.93
N HIS A 136 -25.93 -9.94 0.79
CA HIS A 136 -25.54 -11.34 0.91
C HIS A 136 -25.58 -12.15 -0.39
N SER A 137 -25.96 -11.58 -1.53
CA SER A 137 -25.93 -12.36 -2.78
C SER A 137 -24.47 -12.61 -3.22
N THR A 138 -24.15 -13.87 -3.53
CA THR A 138 -22.81 -14.29 -4.00
C THR A 138 -22.38 -13.53 -5.25
N LEU A 139 -23.35 -13.13 -6.08
CA LEU A 139 -23.12 -12.32 -7.28
C LEU A 139 -22.63 -10.91 -6.94
N ALA A 140 -23.16 -10.26 -5.90
CA ALA A 140 -22.69 -8.95 -5.48
C ALA A 140 -21.23 -8.99 -5.04
N LYS A 141 -20.82 -10.04 -4.29
CA LYS A 141 -19.41 -10.24 -3.89
C LYS A 141 -18.48 -10.39 -5.09
N ILE A 142 -18.84 -11.25 -6.04
CA ILE A 142 -18.04 -11.49 -7.26
C ILE A 142 -17.94 -10.23 -8.11
N LEU A 143 -19.04 -9.47 -8.25
CA LEU A 143 -19.03 -8.21 -9.00
C LEU A 143 -18.18 -7.14 -8.30
N THR A 144 -18.22 -7.04 -6.97
CA THR A 144 -17.43 -6.06 -6.22
C THR A 144 -15.94 -6.37 -6.20
N ASP A 145 -15.55 -7.64 -6.37
CA ASP A 145 -14.14 -8.03 -6.44
C ASP A 145 -13.52 -7.66 -7.81
N TYR A 146 -14.32 -7.68 -8.88
CA TYR A 146 -13.83 -7.37 -10.24
C TYR A 146 -14.05 -5.92 -10.65
N VAL A 147 -15.16 -5.30 -10.24
CA VAL A 147 -15.47 -3.90 -10.55
C VAL A 147 -15.04 -3.02 -9.39
N PRO A 148 -14.03 -2.15 -9.57
CA PRO A 148 -13.56 -1.26 -8.51
C PRO A 148 -14.58 -0.13 -8.28
N LEU A 149 -15.63 -0.44 -7.50
CA LEU A 149 -16.65 0.53 -7.15
C LEU A 149 -16.11 1.51 -6.10
N PRO A 150 -16.10 2.82 -6.38
CA PRO A 150 -15.74 3.83 -5.39
C PRO A 150 -16.87 3.93 -4.35
N TYR A 151 -16.49 3.82 -3.09
CA TYR A 151 -17.37 4.03 -1.94
C TYR A 151 -17.46 5.52 -1.57
N ALA A 152 -16.32 6.20 -1.54
CA ALA A 152 -16.23 7.62 -1.21
C ALA A 152 -15.03 8.28 -1.92
N PHE A 153 -14.99 9.60 -1.93
CA PHE A 153 -13.87 10.38 -2.47
C PHE A 153 -13.28 11.28 -1.38
N ILE A 154 -11.95 11.35 -1.33
CA ILE A 154 -11.20 12.30 -0.50
C ILE A 154 -10.35 13.14 -1.46
N GLY A 155 -10.79 14.36 -1.75
CA GLY A 155 -10.23 15.15 -2.85
C GLY A 155 -10.34 14.41 -4.19
N VAL A 156 -9.20 14.02 -4.77
CA VAL A 156 -9.10 13.29 -6.05
C VAL A 156 -8.88 11.79 -5.87
N HIS A 157 -8.74 11.29 -4.65
CA HIS A 157 -8.43 9.89 -4.37
C HIS A 157 -9.71 9.11 -4.03
N PRO A 158 -10.11 8.13 -4.85
CA PRO A 158 -11.24 7.26 -4.55
C PRO A 158 -10.89 6.24 -3.46
N ILE A 159 -11.82 6.04 -2.53
CA ILE A 159 -11.82 4.90 -1.61
C ILE A 159 -12.63 3.78 -2.25
N PHE A 160 -12.04 2.61 -2.45
CA PHE A 160 -12.74 1.49 -3.06
C PHE A 160 -13.41 0.57 -2.03
N TYR A 161 -14.55 0.01 -2.41
CA TYR A 161 -15.32 -0.89 -1.55
C TYR A 161 -14.52 -2.12 -1.10
N HIS A 162 -13.73 -2.71 -1.99
CA HIS A 162 -12.88 -3.88 -1.66
C HIS A 162 -11.90 -3.59 -0.52
N THR A 163 -11.38 -2.36 -0.42
CA THR A 163 -10.44 -1.97 0.64
C THR A 163 -11.15 -1.94 1.99
N LEU A 164 -12.33 -1.30 2.04
CA LEU A 164 -13.15 -1.26 3.25
C LEU A 164 -13.59 -2.65 3.70
N HIS A 165 -14.04 -3.49 2.76
CA HIS A 165 -14.47 -4.84 3.08
C HIS A 165 -13.33 -5.69 3.64
N ARG A 166 -12.14 -5.60 3.03
CA ARG A 166 -10.95 -6.33 3.48
C ARG A 166 -10.50 -5.92 4.87
N GLU A 167 -10.48 -4.62 5.16
CA GLU A 167 -10.11 -4.11 6.49
C GLU A 167 -11.17 -4.45 7.53
N THR A 168 -12.46 -4.35 7.18
CA THR A 168 -13.57 -4.75 8.06
C THR A 168 -13.49 -6.23 8.40
N ASN A 169 -13.21 -7.10 7.42
CA ASN A 169 -13.06 -8.54 7.66
C ASN A 169 -11.85 -8.83 8.55
N ALA A 170 -10.72 -8.16 8.33
CA ALA A 170 -9.52 -8.34 9.14
C ALA A 170 -9.75 -7.93 10.61
N LEU A 171 -10.43 -6.80 10.81
CA LEU A 171 -10.73 -6.29 12.15
C LEU A 171 -11.81 -7.15 12.83
N THR A 172 -12.81 -7.60 12.09
CA THR A 172 -13.82 -8.55 12.56
C THR A 172 -13.16 -9.87 13.00
N PHE A 173 -12.21 -10.38 12.21
CA PHE A 173 -11.44 -11.58 12.56
C PHE A 173 -10.63 -11.36 13.83
N PHE A 174 -9.90 -10.25 13.92
CA PHE A 174 -9.17 -9.87 15.14
C PHE A 174 -10.07 -9.82 16.38
N TYR A 175 -11.21 -9.13 16.29
CA TYR A 175 -12.18 -9.06 17.38
C TYR A 175 -12.77 -10.43 17.72
N SER A 176 -13.06 -11.28 16.73
CA SER A 176 -13.56 -12.64 16.97
C SER A 176 -12.55 -13.53 17.71
N GLN A 177 -11.25 -13.34 17.45
CA GLN A 177 -10.18 -14.09 18.11
C GLN A 177 -9.87 -13.57 19.52
N GLN A 178 -10.00 -12.26 19.74
CA GLN A 178 -9.68 -11.61 21.01
C GLN A 178 -10.84 -11.70 22.03
N PHE A 179 -12.09 -11.62 21.57
CA PHE A 179 -13.27 -11.51 22.44
C PHE A 179 -13.97 -12.83 22.72
N SER A 180 -13.45 -13.97 22.25
CA SER A 180 -13.81 -15.27 22.85
C SER A 180 -13.50 -15.30 24.36
N ALA A 181 -12.64 -14.40 24.85
CA ALA A 181 -12.21 -14.28 26.24
C ALA A 181 -12.66 -12.97 26.95
N MET A 182 -13.40 -12.04 26.32
CA MET A 182 -13.81 -10.76 26.91
C MET A 182 -15.30 -10.41 26.66
N ALA A 183 -15.91 -9.62 27.55
CA ALA A 183 -17.36 -9.45 27.65
C ALA A 183 -18.03 -8.44 26.67
N THR A 184 -17.30 -7.69 25.85
CA THR A 184 -17.90 -6.63 25.00
C THR A 184 -17.33 -6.61 23.58
N VAL A 185 -17.92 -7.38 22.68
CA VAL A 185 -17.59 -7.37 21.24
C VAL A 185 -18.16 -6.09 20.60
N PRO A 186 -17.35 -5.30 19.86
CA PRO A 186 -17.87 -4.15 19.11
C PRO A 186 -18.91 -4.58 18.06
N THR A 187 -19.93 -3.75 17.84
CA THR A 187 -20.94 -4.04 16.82
C THR A 187 -20.34 -3.98 15.42
N SER A 188 -20.89 -4.70 14.45
CA SER A 188 -20.44 -4.63 13.04
C SER A 188 -20.39 -3.20 12.49
N ASP A 189 -21.30 -2.34 12.94
CA ASP A 189 -21.35 -0.96 12.48
C ASP A 189 -20.30 -0.07 13.13
N ASP A 190 -19.86 -0.39 14.36
CA ASP A 190 -18.74 0.29 15.02
C ASP A 190 -17.43 -0.06 14.33
N ILE A 191 -17.25 -1.33 13.95
CA ILE A 191 -16.10 -1.81 13.17
C ILE A 191 -16.04 -1.08 11.82
N LYS A 192 -17.15 -0.98 11.10
CA LYS A 192 -17.21 -0.26 9.81
C LYS A 192 -16.82 1.20 9.97
N LYS A 193 -17.39 1.91 10.94
CA LYS A 193 -17.06 3.33 11.21
C LYS A 193 -15.58 3.52 11.55
N LEU A 194 -15.01 2.60 12.33
CA LEU A 194 -13.59 2.62 12.69
C LEU A 194 -12.69 2.42 11.46
N VAL A 195 -13.03 1.47 10.60
CA VAL A 195 -12.32 1.21 9.34
C VAL A 195 -12.43 2.40 8.39
N GLU A 196 -13.64 2.94 8.19
CA GLU A 196 -13.84 4.14 7.36
C GLU A 196 -12.99 5.32 7.85
N THR A 197 -12.96 5.54 9.16
CA THR A 197 -12.15 6.61 9.77
C THR A 197 -10.66 6.36 9.55
N THR A 198 -10.21 5.11 9.71
CA THR A 198 -8.81 4.72 9.55
C THR A 198 -8.34 4.87 8.11
N VAL A 199 -9.10 4.37 7.15
CA VAL A 199 -8.82 4.50 5.71
C VAL A 199 -8.82 5.97 5.30
N ARG A 200 -9.79 6.76 5.82
CA ARG A 200 -9.86 8.19 5.55
C ARG A 200 -8.61 8.91 6.03
N ARG A 201 -8.18 8.69 7.29
CA ARG A 201 -6.95 9.27 7.84
C ARG A 201 -5.73 8.89 7.00
N ARG A 202 -5.64 7.62 6.58
CA ARG A 202 -4.53 7.14 5.74
C ARG A 202 -4.44 7.93 4.43
N LEU A 203 -5.57 8.10 3.73
CA LEU A 203 -5.59 8.82 2.46
C LEU A 203 -5.30 10.32 2.60
N ILE A 204 -5.76 10.96 3.68
CA ILE A 204 -5.41 12.35 3.96
C ILE A 204 -3.90 12.46 4.25
N ALA A 205 -3.34 11.53 5.02
CA ALA A 205 -1.90 11.48 5.28
C ALA A 205 -1.09 11.30 3.99
N GLU A 206 -1.52 10.43 3.07
CA GLU A 206 -0.89 10.24 1.75
C GLU A 206 -0.97 11.49 0.88
N ALA A 207 -2.13 12.16 0.86
CA ALA A 207 -2.30 13.42 0.13
C ALA A 207 -1.40 14.53 0.72
N LEU A 208 -1.31 14.63 2.05
CA LEU A 208 -0.45 15.60 2.72
C LEU A 208 1.03 15.28 2.45
N ALA A 209 1.44 14.02 2.61
CA ALA A 209 2.81 13.59 2.34
C ALA A 209 3.23 13.88 0.90
N SER A 210 2.34 13.66 -0.08
CA SER A 210 2.59 14.00 -1.48
C SER A 210 2.84 15.49 -1.68
N ARG A 211 2.10 16.37 -0.99
CA ARG A 211 2.33 17.82 -1.02
C ARG A 211 3.68 18.24 -0.42
N HIS A 212 4.16 17.48 0.56
CA HIS A 212 5.49 17.68 1.17
C HIS A 212 6.61 16.90 0.47
N ASN A 213 6.34 16.24 -0.67
CA ASN A 213 7.30 15.37 -1.39
C ASN A 213 7.88 14.25 -0.52
N ILE A 214 7.08 13.73 0.42
CA ILE A 214 7.45 12.64 1.31
C ILE A 214 6.97 11.32 0.71
N TRP A 215 7.91 10.42 0.46
CA TRP A 215 7.63 9.09 -0.08
C TRP A 215 8.25 8.03 0.82
N VAL A 216 7.61 6.86 0.90
CA VAL A 216 8.16 5.69 1.58
C VAL A 216 8.72 4.73 0.54
N THR A 217 9.99 4.39 0.70
CA THR A 217 10.69 3.43 -0.18
C THR A 217 10.53 2.01 0.34
N GLU A 218 10.61 1.01 -0.56
CA GLU A 218 10.55 -0.39 -0.15
C GLU A 218 11.67 -0.77 0.85
N LYS A 219 12.85 -0.17 0.71
CA LYS A 219 13.97 -0.38 1.64
C LYS A 219 13.64 0.04 3.07
N GLU A 220 12.89 1.13 3.25
CA GLU A 220 12.43 1.56 4.57
C GLU A 220 11.42 0.58 5.16
N VAL A 221 10.53 0.03 4.32
CA VAL A 221 9.56 -1.00 4.73
C VAL A 221 10.27 -2.29 5.10
N ASP A 222 11.26 -2.73 4.31
CA ASP A 222 12.07 -3.91 4.59
C ASP A 222 12.83 -3.77 5.91
N ALA A 223 13.47 -2.62 6.13
CA ALA A 223 14.20 -2.35 7.38
C ALA A 223 13.27 -2.32 8.61
N SER A 224 12.05 -1.79 8.47
CA SER A 224 11.05 -1.85 9.54
C SER A 224 10.53 -3.27 9.77
N LEU A 225 10.36 -4.06 8.72
CA LEU A 225 9.96 -5.47 8.84
C LEU A 225 11.06 -6.28 9.54
N GLU A 226 12.33 -6.07 9.20
CA GLU A 226 13.48 -6.74 9.83
C GLU A 226 13.50 -6.50 11.33
N LYS A 227 13.26 -5.27 11.79
CA LYS A 227 13.14 -4.95 13.23
C LYS A 227 12.01 -5.71 13.93
N VAL A 228 10.88 -5.91 13.24
CA VAL A 228 9.75 -6.69 13.78
C VAL A 228 10.13 -8.18 13.84
N VAL A 229 10.83 -8.68 12.82
CA VAL A 229 11.33 -10.06 12.76
C VAL A 229 12.35 -10.33 13.87
N GLU A 230 13.31 -9.43 14.09
CA GLU A 230 14.29 -9.52 15.17
C GLU A 230 13.63 -9.64 16.55
N GLN A 231 12.50 -8.98 16.75
CA GLN A 231 11.77 -9.01 18.02
C GLN A 231 10.86 -10.23 18.18
N ALA A 232 10.26 -10.68 17.08
CA ALA A 232 9.42 -11.86 17.08
C ALA A 232 10.24 -13.16 17.08
N GLY A 233 11.51 -13.10 16.65
CA GLY A 233 12.45 -14.22 16.56
C GLY A 233 12.67 -14.71 15.14
N SER A 234 11.62 -14.80 14.31
CA SER A 234 11.72 -15.26 12.92
C SER A 234 10.61 -14.71 12.02
N LEU A 235 10.87 -14.69 10.70
CA LEU A 235 9.88 -14.24 9.72
C LEU A 235 8.64 -15.14 9.70
N GLU A 236 8.81 -16.45 9.85
CA GLU A 236 7.71 -17.42 9.90
C GLU A 236 6.81 -17.19 11.11
N GLN A 237 7.38 -16.88 12.28
CA GLN A 237 6.59 -16.55 13.47
C GLN A 237 5.76 -15.28 13.25
N VAL A 238 6.36 -14.23 12.67
CA VAL A 238 5.61 -13.01 12.31
C VAL A 238 4.48 -13.36 11.35
N GLN A 239 4.74 -14.12 10.29
CA GLN A 239 3.73 -14.52 9.32
C GLN A 239 2.57 -15.27 9.98
N ASN A 240 2.89 -16.26 10.81
CA ASN A 240 1.90 -17.09 11.48
C ASN A 240 1.06 -16.25 12.45
N ALA A 241 1.68 -15.36 13.23
CA ALA A 241 0.95 -14.45 14.10
C ALA A 241 0.04 -13.50 13.30
N MET A 242 0.53 -12.94 12.18
CA MET A 242 -0.28 -12.06 11.35
C MET A 242 -1.50 -12.78 10.75
N GLN A 243 -1.28 -14.01 10.27
CA GLN A 243 -2.33 -14.85 9.70
C GLN A 243 -3.35 -15.27 10.77
N GLN A 244 -2.90 -15.61 11.98
CA GLN A 244 -3.78 -16.06 13.08
C GLN A 244 -4.55 -14.94 13.76
N LEU A 245 -4.01 -13.71 13.80
CA LEU A 245 -4.64 -12.58 14.47
C LEU A 245 -5.49 -11.74 13.51
N TRP A 246 -5.03 -11.49 12.28
CA TRP A 246 -5.70 -10.61 11.33
C TRP A 246 -6.12 -11.31 10.03
N GLY A 247 -5.69 -12.56 9.79
CA GLY A 247 -5.91 -13.23 8.51
C GLY A 247 -5.09 -12.62 7.38
N TRP A 248 -3.99 -11.93 7.71
CA TRP A 248 -3.17 -11.18 6.76
C TRP A 248 -1.86 -11.88 6.42
N SER A 249 -1.47 -11.75 5.16
CA SER A 249 -0.12 -12.12 4.71
C SER A 249 0.92 -11.07 5.13
N ILE A 250 2.20 -11.43 5.05
CA ILE A 250 3.31 -10.45 5.24
C ILE A 250 3.18 -9.28 4.26
N ALA A 251 2.76 -9.53 3.02
CA ALA A 251 2.58 -8.48 2.02
C ALA A 251 1.48 -7.48 2.43
N ASP A 252 0.40 -7.97 3.03
CA ASP A 252 -0.68 -7.13 3.54
C ASP A 252 -0.24 -6.32 4.75
N TYR A 253 0.53 -6.93 5.64
CA TYR A 253 1.11 -6.24 6.79
C TYR A 253 2.05 -5.10 6.33
N ARG A 254 2.93 -5.36 5.36
CA ARG A 254 3.79 -4.34 4.75
C ARG A 254 2.97 -3.16 4.20
N ARG A 255 1.93 -3.46 3.42
CA ARG A 255 1.12 -2.46 2.72
C ARG A 255 0.19 -1.68 3.65
N ASN A 256 -0.46 -2.34 4.60
CA ASN A 256 -1.58 -1.78 5.36
C ASN A 256 -1.16 -1.26 6.74
N VAL A 257 -0.02 -1.73 7.27
CA VAL A 257 0.48 -1.35 8.61
C VAL A 257 1.81 -0.62 8.52
N LEU A 258 2.85 -1.28 8.02
CA LEU A 258 4.21 -0.72 8.05
C LEU A 258 4.33 0.54 7.19
N ARG A 259 3.92 0.49 5.94
CA ARG A 259 4.07 1.63 5.01
C ARG A 259 3.28 2.87 5.50
N PRO A 260 2.00 2.77 5.90
CA PRO A 260 1.28 3.90 6.47
C PRO A 260 1.91 4.43 7.77
N TYR A 261 2.43 3.54 8.61
CA TYR A 261 3.10 3.93 9.85
C TYR A 261 4.37 4.76 9.59
N ILE A 262 5.26 4.26 8.73
CA ILE A 262 6.50 4.96 8.34
C ILE A 262 6.16 6.31 7.69
N LEU A 263 5.14 6.33 6.82
CA LEU A 263 4.68 7.55 6.17
C LEU A 263 4.24 8.60 7.20
N LYS A 264 3.40 8.21 8.16
CA LYS A 264 2.95 9.10 9.25
C LYS A 264 4.11 9.60 10.09
N GLN A 265 5.09 8.75 10.39
CA GLN A 265 6.27 9.14 11.15
C GLN A 265 7.11 10.20 10.41
N LYS A 266 7.37 10.00 9.12
CA LYS A 266 8.09 10.97 8.28
C LYS A 266 7.31 12.27 8.13
N LEU A 267 5.99 12.17 7.96
CA LEU A 267 5.10 13.32 7.87
C LEU A 267 5.13 14.14 9.16
N LEU A 268 5.07 13.49 10.32
CA LEU A 268 5.18 14.15 11.62
C LEU A 268 6.50 14.93 11.73
N THR A 269 7.64 14.32 11.41
CA THR A 269 8.95 14.99 11.44
C THR A 269 8.99 16.20 10.50
N SER A 270 8.36 16.11 9.33
CA SER A 270 8.28 17.23 8.40
C SER A 270 7.37 18.36 8.91
N LEU A 271 6.24 18.03 9.52
CA LEU A 271 5.30 19.03 10.05
C LEU A 271 5.86 19.73 11.30
N GLU A 272 6.66 19.04 12.10
CA GLU A 272 7.38 19.65 13.23
C GLU A 272 8.46 20.65 12.80
N ALA A 273 9.02 20.46 11.60
CA ALA A 273 9.98 21.38 11.01
C ALA A 273 9.31 22.65 10.43
N ASP A 274 8.03 22.56 10.07
CA ASP A 274 7.25 23.68 9.55
C ASP A 274 6.65 24.52 10.71
N PRO A 275 7.04 25.80 10.87
CA PRO A 275 6.57 26.64 11.96
C PRO A 275 5.06 26.95 11.92
N LEU A 276 4.41 26.84 10.75
CA LEU A 276 2.96 27.02 10.63
C LEU A 276 2.21 25.76 11.06
N ALA A 277 2.63 24.59 10.57
CA ALA A 277 2.01 23.32 10.94
C ALA A 277 2.22 22.98 12.42
N LYS A 278 3.39 23.32 12.98
CA LYS A 278 3.71 23.12 14.40
C LYS A 278 2.75 23.82 15.37
N ARG A 279 2.11 24.92 14.96
CA ARG A 279 1.12 25.63 15.80
C ARG A 279 -0.19 24.88 15.92
N GLU A 280 -0.54 24.10 14.89
CA GLU A 280 -1.79 23.34 14.80
C GLU A 280 -1.65 21.91 15.36
N LEU A 281 -0.42 21.41 15.47
CA LEU A 281 -0.13 20.11 16.08
C LEU A 281 -0.41 20.14 17.60
N PRO A 282 -1.07 19.12 18.16
CA PRO A 282 -1.25 18.99 19.60
C PRO A 282 0.10 18.96 20.34
N ALA A 283 0.13 19.47 21.57
CA ALA A 283 1.33 19.42 22.41
C ALA A 283 1.72 17.96 22.73
N GLY A 284 2.95 17.56 22.40
CA GLY A 284 3.43 16.18 22.53
C GLY A 284 3.24 15.38 21.24
N SER A 285 3.90 15.82 20.17
CA SER A 285 3.81 15.31 18.80
C SER A 285 4.08 13.80 18.72
N THR A 286 2.99 13.05 18.81
CA THR A 286 2.95 11.60 18.61
C THR A 286 2.21 11.29 17.31
N VAL A 287 2.36 10.06 16.82
CA VAL A 287 1.58 9.59 15.66
C VAL A 287 0.06 9.68 15.94
N GLN A 288 -0.36 9.55 17.20
CA GLN A 288 -1.77 9.72 17.62
C GLN A 288 -2.23 11.18 17.57
N ALA A 289 -1.36 12.13 17.96
CA ALA A 289 -1.62 13.55 17.81
C ALA A 289 -1.79 13.95 16.34
N LEU A 290 -1.03 13.32 15.43
CA LEU A 290 -1.21 13.47 13.99
C LEU A 290 -2.58 12.99 13.54
N ASP A 291 -3.10 11.87 14.06
CA ASP A 291 -4.44 11.39 13.70
C ASP A 291 -5.54 12.39 14.09
N THR A 292 -5.40 13.05 15.24
CA THR A 292 -6.33 14.13 15.65
C THR A 292 -6.24 15.34 14.73
N TYR A 293 -5.02 15.69 14.28
CA TYR A 293 -4.83 16.75 13.30
C TYR A 293 -5.45 16.39 11.93
N LEU A 294 -5.26 15.16 11.47
CA LEU A 294 -5.85 14.66 10.23
C LEU A 294 -7.39 14.67 10.29
N ASP A 295 -7.98 14.35 11.44
CA ASP A 295 -9.43 14.45 11.65
C ASP A 295 -9.96 15.87 11.48
N LYS A 296 -9.22 16.89 11.97
CA LYS A 296 -9.60 18.30 11.77
C LYS A 296 -9.54 18.75 10.31
N LEU A 297 -8.75 18.08 9.47
CA LEU A 297 -8.65 18.36 8.03
C LEU A 297 -9.74 17.65 7.22
N THR A 298 -10.50 16.71 7.81
CA THR A 298 -11.56 15.99 7.11
C THR A 298 -12.69 16.88 6.56
N PRO A 299 -13.24 17.89 7.26
CA PRO A 299 -14.37 18.65 6.72
C PRO A 299 -14.00 19.52 5.50
N THR A 300 -12.73 19.91 5.35
CA THR A 300 -12.30 20.80 4.26
C THR A 300 -11.90 20.07 2.97
N MET A 301 -11.66 18.76 3.03
CA MET A 301 -11.16 17.95 1.90
C MET A 301 -12.16 16.91 1.38
N VAL A 302 -13.22 16.64 2.14
CA VAL A 302 -14.20 15.61 1.78
C VAL A 302 -15.45 16.30 1.24
N ASN A 303 -15.54 16.43 -0.09
CA ASN A 303 -16.83 16.50 -0.75
C ASN A 303 -17.46 15.10 -0.62
N VAL A 304 -18.14 14.85 0.51
CA VAL A 304 -18.94 13.63 0.68
C VAL A 304 -20.09 13.76 -0.32
N VAL A 305 -19.93 13.15 -1.50
CA VAL A 305 -21.05 12.95 -2.42
C VAL A 305 -21.95 11.90 -1.78
N GLY A 306 -22.88 12.37 -0.94
CA GLY A 306 -23.92 11.56 -0.32
C GLY A 306 -23.44 10.65 0.80
N THR A 307 -23.78 10.98 2.04
CA THR A 307 -24.02 9.95 3.06
C THR A 307 -25.14 9.04 2.55
N PHE A 308 -24.83 7.75 2.40
CA PHE A 308 -25.77 6.68 2.04
C PHE A 308 -26.38 6.03 3.28
#